data_AF-A0A3S8UUQ9-F1
#
_entry.id   AF-A0A3S8UUQ9-F1
#
_cell.length_a   1.000
_cell.length_b   1.000
_cell.length_c   1.000
_cell.angle_alpha   90.00
_cell.angle_beta   90.00
_cell.angle_gamma   90.00
#
_symmetry.space_group_name_H-M   'P 1'
#
loop_
_entity.id
_entity.type
_entity.pdbx_description
1 polymer ?
#
loop_
_entity_poly.entity_id
_entity_poly.type
_entity_poly.pdbx_seq_one_letter_code
_entity_poly.pdbx_strand_id
1 'polypeptide(L)'
;QCLEEIGATEDTLKKIANREIPTSREGMCLITCIHEKFGMQYSDGKTNRAGTLIFLEPLKEDLAYYSRTKDHFMECLDTVSNEDEKCVIGTKLMECLSIGG
;
A
#
# COMPACT_ATOMS: atom_id res chain seq x y z
N GLN A 1 0.70 -6.88 -14.84
CA GLN A 1 0.92 -8.05 -13.99
C GLN A 1 -0.15 -8.19 -12.89
N CYS A 2 -0.24 -7.30 -11.88
CA CYS A 2 -1.25 -7.47 -10.82
C CYS A 2 -2.71 -7.51 -11.30
N LEU A 3 -3.07 -6.75 -12.35
CA LEU A 3 -4.42 -6.80 -12.94
C LEU A 3 -4.79 -8.22 -13.40
N GLU A 4 -3.87 -8.88 -14.10
CA GLU A 4 -4.06 -10.25 -14.61
C GLU A 4 -4.05 -11.28 -13.46
N GLU A 5 -3.12 -11.14 -12.50
CA GLU A 5 -3.00 -12.05 -11.35
C GLU A 5 -4.27 -12.04 -10.48
N ILE A 6 -4.92 -10.88 -10.34
CA ILE A 6 -6.10 -10.71 -9.50
C ILE A 6 -7.42 -10.82 -10.28
N GLY A 7 -7.39 -10.76 -11.61
CA GLY A 7 -8.60 -10.67 -12.44
C GLY A 7 -9.29 -9.30 -12.34
N ALA A 8 -8.55 -8.26 -11.98
CA ALA A 8 -9.08 -6.90 -11.87
C ALA A 8 -9.03 -6.16 -13.22
N THR A 9 -9.87 -5.13 -13.36
CA THR A 9 -9.94 -4.30 -14.57
C THR A 9 -9.06 -3.06 -14.48
N GLU A 10 -8.72 -2.47 -15.62
CA GLU A 10 -8.05 -1.16 -15.64
C GLU A 10 -8.85 -0.06 -14.94
N ASP A 11 -10.19 -0.13 -14.97
CA ASP A 11 -11.06 0.80 -14.24
C ASP A 11 -10.82 0.71 -12.73
N THR A 12 -10.65 -0.50 -12.20
CA THR A 12 -10.30 -0.73 -10.79
C THR A 12 -8.96 -0.09 -10.44
N LEU A 13 -7.96 -0.25 -11.30
CA LEU A 13 -6.66 0.39 -11.11
C LEU A 13 -6.74 1.93 -11.15
N LYS A 14 -7.53 2.49 -12.08
CA LYS A 14 -7.72 3.95 -12.18
C LYS A 14 -8.35 4.53 -10.91
N LYS A 15 -9.37 3.85 -10.35
CA LYS A 15 -9.98 4.23 -9.07
C LYS A 15 -8.97 4.22 -7.93
N ILE A 16 -8.18 3.15 -7.81
CA ILE A 16 -7.12 3.05 -6.79
C ILE A 16 -6.05 4.15 -6.98
N ALA A 17 -5.66 4.44 -8.22
CA ALA A 17 -4.71 5.52 -8.53
C ALA A 17 -5.26 6.90 -8.16
N ASN A 18 -6.58 7.10 -8.24
CA ASN A 18 -7.30 8.27 -7.75
C ASN A 18 -7.55 8.25 -6.23
N ARG A 19 -6.93 7.31 -5.49
CA ARG A 19 -7.07 7.11 -4.05
C ARG A 19 -8.50 6.73 -3.60
N GLU A 20 -9.31 6.19 -4.50
CA GLU A 20 -10.59 5.60 -4.12
C GLU A 20 -10.34 4.24 -3.46
N ILE A 21 -10.76 4.10 -2.20
CA ILE A 21 -10.60 2.85 -1.44
C ILE A 21 -11.63 1.82 -1.93
N PRO A 22 -11.20 0.70 -2.54
CA PRO A 22 -12.11 -0.29 -3.07
C PRO A 22 -12.75 -1.11 -1.96
N THR A 23 -14.03 -1.46 -2.14
CA THR A 23 -14.76 -2.40 -1.27
C THR A 23 -14.87 -3.80 -1.88
N SER A 24 -14.55 -3.94 -3.18
CA SER A 24 -14.53 -5.24 -3.85
C SER A 24 -13.28 -6.04 -3.50
N ARG A 25 -13.43 -7.37 -3.44
CA ARG A 25 -12.32 -8.29 -3.17
C ARG A 25 -11.15 -8.11 -4.15
N GLU A 26 -11.46 -7.99 -5.44
CA GLU A 26 -10.48 -7.80 -6.51
C GLU A 26 -9.71 -6.49 -6.32
N GLY A 27 -10.40 -5.39 -5.97
CA GLY A 27 -9.73 -4.12 -5.70
C GLY A 27 -8.81 -4.18 -4.47
N MET A 28 -9.26 -4.80 -3.39
CA MET A 28 -8.44 -4.98 -2.18
C MET A 28 -7.18 -5.81 -2.44
N CYS A 29 -7.33 -6.92 -3.18
CA CYS A 29 -6.21 -7.77 -3.53
C CYS A 29 -5.28 -7.11 -4.55
N LEU A 30 -5.80 -6.25 -5.43
CA LEU A 30 -5.00 -5.46 -6.36
C LEU A 30 -4.07 -4.49 -5.61
N ILE A 31 -4.57 -3.79 -4.58
CA ILE A 31 -3.74 -2.93 -3.71
C ILE A 31 -2.60 -3.74 -3.10
N THR A 32 -2.93 -4.88 -2.50
CA THR A 32 -1.95 -5.73 -1.83
C THR A 32 -0.89 -6.26 -2.80
N CYS A 33 -1.30 -6.70 -3.99
CA CYS A 33 -0.35 -7.11 -5.03
C CYS A 33 0.60 -5.97 -5.41
N ILE A 34 0.09 -4.75 -5.58
CA ILE A 34 0.92 -3.59 -5.90
C ILE A 34 1.94 -3.34 -4.79
N HIS A 35 1.51 -3.34 -3.52
CA HIS A 35 2.40 -3.15 -2.38
C HIS A 35 3.47 -4.25 -2.29
N GLU A 36 3.15 -5.51 -2.60
CA GLU A 36 4.12 -6.60 -2.67
C GLU A 36 5.18 -6.37 -3.74
N LYS A 37 4.78 -5.94 -4.94
CA LYS A 37 5.72 -5.65 -6.03
C LYS A 37 6.65 -4.48 -5.69
N PHE A 38 6.18 -3.52 -4.90
CA PHE A 38 6.99 -2.42 -4.37
C PHE A 38 7.73 -2.75 -3.08
N GLY A 39 7.57 -3.97 -2.55
CA GLY A 39 8.26 -4.45 -1.35
C GLY A 39 7.69 -3.91 -0.03
N MET A 40 6.58 -3.18 -0.04
CA MET A 40 5.94 -2.63 1.17
C MET A 40 5.16 -3.70 1.96
N GLN A 41 4.78 -4.80 1.31
CA GLN A 41 4.20 -5.98 1.95
C GLN A 41 4.97 -7.23 1.53
N TYR A 42 5.00 -8.23 2.40
CA TYR A 42 5.46 -9.58 2.06
C TYR A 42 4.38 -10.34 1.31
N SER A 43 4.72 -11.50 0.71
CA SER A 43 3.78 -12.33 -0.06
C SER A 43 2.59 -12.88 0.72
N ASP A 44 2.68 -12.89 2.06
CA ASP A 44 1.58 -13.25 2.95
C ASP A 44 0.67 -12.06 3.31
N GLY A 45 0.94 -10.88 2.74
CA GLY A 45 0.22 -9.64 3.02
C GLY A 45 0.72 -8.87 4.21
N LYS A 46 1.66 -9.37 5.01
CA LYS A 46 2.13 -8.63 6.19
C LYS A 46 2.94 -7.40 5.79
N THR A 47 2.84 -6.35 6.58
CA THR A 47 3.58 -5.12 6.38
C THR A 47 5.10 -5.35 6.47
N ASN A 48 5.86 -4.76 5.55
CA ASN A 48 7.31 -4.87 5.48
C ASN A 48 7.96 -3.50 5.69
N ARG A 49 8.20 -3.15 6.96
CA ARG A 49 8.81 -1.85 7.33
C ARG A 49 10.12 -1.58 6.62
N ALA A 50 11.01 -2.58 6.53
CA ALA A 50 12.31 -2.41 5.87
C ALA A 50 12.14 -2.14 4.36
N GLY A 51 11.26 -2.88 3.70
CA GLY A 51 10.95 -2.68 2.29
C GLY A 51 10.27 -1.33 2.03
N THR A 52 9.38 -0.88 2.91
CA THR A 52 8.80 0.47 2.83
C THR A 52 9.87 1.56 2.95
N LEU A 53 10.87 1.42 3.82
CA LEU A 53 11.97 2.39 3.90
C LEU A 53 12.78 2.44 2.60
N ILE A 54 13.00 1.29 1.94
CA ILE A 54 13.64 1.20 0.61
C ILE A 54 12.79 1.91 -0.45
N PHE A 55 11.48 1.65 -0.47
CA PHE A 55 10.54 2.29 -1.38
C PHE A 55 10.56 3.83 -1.29
N LEU A 56 10.79 4.36 -0.09
CA LEU A 56 10.83 5.81 0.17
C LEU A 56 12.21 6.45 -0.08
N GLU A 57 13.28 5.69 -0.32
CA GLU A 57 14.62 6.26 -0.52
C GLU A 57 14.72 7.30 -1.63
N PRO A 58 14.05 7.15 -2.79
CA PRO A 58 14.08 8.17 -3.84
C PRO A 58 13.59 9.55 -3.37
N LEU A 59 12.76 9.61 -2.32
CA LEU A 59 12.26 10.88 -1.80
C LEU A 59 13.31 11.67 -0.99
N LYS A 60 14.46 11.06 -0.65
CA LYS A 60 15.53 11.73 0.11
C LYS A 60 16.13 12.95 -0.61
N GLU A 61 15.84 13.14 -1.90
CA GLU A 61 16.17 14.36 -2.65
C GLU A 61 15.51 15.61 -2.03
N ASP A 62 14.32 15.45 -1.42
CA ASP A 62 13.66 16.46 -0.59
C ASP A 62 13.53 15.91 0.83
N LEU A 63 14.49 16.25 1.70
CA LEU A 63 14.56 15.74 3.06
C LEU A 63 13.32 16.12 3.91
N ALA A 64 12.71 17.27 3.67
CA ALA A 64 11.54 17.70 4.42
C ALA A 64 10.32 16.87 4.01
N TYR A 65 10.13 16.67 2.70
CA TYR A 65 9.08 15.81 2.18
C TYR A 65 9.28 14.34 2.58
N TYR A 66 10.52 13.84 2.49
CA TYR A 66 10.88 12.49 2.93
C TYR A 66 10.55 12.27 4.40
N SER A 67 10.97 13.16 5.30
CA SER A 67 10.73 12.97 6.73
C SER A 67 9.25 12.86 7.04
N ARG A 68 8.43 13.80 6.54
CA ARG A 68 6.98 13.79 6.75
C ARG A 68 6.33 12.53 6.19
N THR A 69 6.68 12.16 4.96
CA THR A 69 6.10 10.99 4.29
C THR A 69 6.51 9.71 4.99
N LYS A 70 7.79 9.56 5.34
CA LYS A 70 8.31 8.41 6.08
C LYS A 70 7.61 8.27 7.43
N ASP A 71 7.48 9.33 8.21
CA ASP A 71 6.84 9.26 9.52
C ASP A 71 5.37 8.82 9.38
N HIS A 72 4.63 9.35 8.39
CA HIS A 72 3.25 8.92 8.08
C HIS A 72 3.16 7.45 7.69
N PHE A 73 4.04 6.98 6.81
CA PHE A 73 4.09 5.56 6.46
C PHE A 73 4.39 4.69 7.69
N MET A 74 5.32 5.08 8.55
CA MET A 74 5.66 4.30 9.74
C MET A 74 4.48 4.20 10.71
N GLU A 75 3.75 5.30 10.94
CA GLU A 75 2.54 5.32 11.76
C GLU A 75 1.46 4.37 11.22
N CYS A 76 1.24 4.37 9.90
CA CYS A 76 0.27 3.48 9.28
C CYS A 76 0.67 2.00 9.38
N LEU A 77 1.97 1.68 9.22
CA LEU A 77 2.45 0.31 9.38
C LEU A 77 2.27 -0.22 10.81
N ASP A 78 2.35 0.66 11.82
CA ASP A 78 2.13 0.30 13.23
C ASP A 78 0.63 0.19 13.59
N THR A 79 -0.24 0.87 12.85
CA THR A 79 -1.69 0.88 13.09
C THR A 79 -2.39 -0.31 12.44
N VAL A 80 -1.92 -0.77 11.28
CA VAL A 80 -2.55 -1.86 10.55
C VAL A 80 -2.23 -3.21 11.19
N SER A 81 -3.27 -4.01 11.44
CA SER A 81 -3.12 -5.36 11.98
C SER A 81 -2.54 -6.32 10.94
N ASN A 82 -1.49 -7.03 11.31
CA ASN A 82 -0.92 -8.13 10.52
C ASN A 82 -1.63 -9.48 10.72
N GLU A 83 -2.72 -9.49 11.50
CA GLU A 83 -3.56 -10.67 11.75
C GLU A 83 -4.80 -10.71 10.82
N ASP A 84 -5.08 -9.61 10.12
CA ASP A 84 -6.16 -9.56 9.14
C ASP A 84 -5.85 -10.42 7.91
N GLU A 85 -6.87 -10.66 7.08
CA GLU A 85 -6.66 -11.32 5.79
C GLU A 85 -5.77 -10.46 4.87
N LYS A 86 -4.86 -11.10 4.14
CA LYS A 86 -3.87 -10.48 3.23
C LYS A 86 -4.38 -9.28 2.42
N CYS A 87 -5.48 -9.42 1.69
CA CYS A 87 -6.01 -8.35 0.84
C CYS A 87 -6.59 -7.19 1.66
N VAL A 88 -7.12 -7.49 2.85
CA VAL A 88 -7.61 -6.50 3.81
C VAL A 88 -6.44 -5.70 4.39
N ILE A 89 -5.31 -6.34 4.72
CA ILE A 89 -4.13 -5.65 5.25
C ILE A 89 -3.68 -4.53 4.30
N GLY A 90 -3.49 -4.85 3.02
CA GLY A 90 -3.01 -3.85 2.05
C GLY A 90 -4.00 -2.71 1.85
N THR A 91 -5.30 -3.00 1.91
CA THR A 91 -6.34 -1.98 1.79
C THR A 91 -6.37 -1.05 2.99
N LYS A 92 -6.30 -1.59 4.22
CA LYS A 92 -6.21 -0.79 5.44
C LYS A 92 -4.95 0.07 5.47
N LEU A 93 -3.84 -0.45 4.94
CA LEU A 93 -2.62 0.33 4.78
C LEU A 93 -2.83 1.51 3.81
N MET A 94 -3.42 1.27 2.63
CA MET A 94 -3.73 2.33 1.67
C MET A 94 -4.72 3.36 2.24
N GLU A 95 -5.73 2.91 2.98
CA GLU A 95 -6.70 3.78 3.66
C GLU A 95 -5.99 4.71 4.65
N CYS A 96 -5.14 4.17 5.52
CA CYS A 96 -4.35 4.97 6.45
C CYS A 96 -3.44 5.97 5.72
N LEU A 97 -2.72 5.51 4.68
CA LEU A 97 -1.83 6.36 3.89
C LEU A 97 -2.57 7.51 3.16
N SER A 98 -3.85 7.32 2.86
CA SER A 98 -4.69 8.33 2.20
C SER A 98 -5.18 9.42 3.15
N ILE A 99 -5.18 9.18 4.46
CA ILE A 99 -5.56 10.16 5.48
C ILE A 99 -4.32 11.00 5.83
N GLY A 100 -4.25 12.26 5.39
CA GLY A 100 -3.16 13.18 5.73
C GLY A 100 -2.07 13.38 4.66
N GLY A 101 -2.27 12.85 3.45
CA GLY A 101 -1.42 13.09 2.27
C GLY A 101 -1.73 14.38 1.54
#